data_AF-A0A9E3Q393-F1
#
_entry.id   AF-A0A9E3Q393-F1
#
_cell.length_a   1.000
_cell.length_b   1.000
_cell.length_c   1.000
_cell.angle_alpha   90.00
_cell.angle_beta   90.00
_cell.angle_gamma   90.00
#
_symmetry.space_group_name_H-M   'P 1'
#
loop_
_entity.id
_entity.type
_entity.pdbx_description
1 polymer ?
#
loop_
_entity_poly.entity_id
_entity_poly.type
_entity_poly.pdbx_seq_one_letter_code
_entity_poly.pdbx_strand_id
1 'polypeptide(L)'
;MRNITIALDDETYRKARIAAAQRDASVSALVKKYLLTLATETPAPRDLKQEQEILLDSLWRRHPGFTSAENLSRDAIHERS
;
A
#
# COMPACT_ATOMS: atom_id res chain seq x y z
N MET A 1 -15.32 18.29 -2.34
CA MET A 1 -15.42 17.23 -3.36
C MET A 1 -14.74 17.72 -4.63
N ARG A 2 -14.08 16.85 -5.41
CA ARG A 2 -13.51 17.20 -6.72
C ARG A 2 -14.31 16.50 -7.80
N ASN A 3 -14.56 17.18 -8.91
CA ASN A 3 -15.34 16.66 -10.03
C ASN A 3 -14.41 16.24 -11.16
N ILE A 4 -14.76 15.15 -11.85
CA ILE A 4 -14.06 14.68 -13.05
C ILE A 4 -15.10 14.64 -14.17
N THR A 5 -14.81 15.30 -15.28
CA THR A 5 -15.64 15.25 -16.50
C THR A 5 -14.98 14.30 -17.49
N ILE A 6 -15.75 13.34 -18.01
CA ILE A 6 -15.27 12.31 -18.94
C ILE A 6 -16.20 12.31 -20.14
N ALA A 7 -15.66 12.40 -21.35
CA ALA A 7 -16.40 12.19 -22.58
C ALA A 7 -16.47 10.69 -22.88
N LEU A 8 -17.67 10.17 -23.11
CA LEU A 8 -17.94 8.78 -23.46
C LEU A 8 -18.84 8.77 -24.69
N ASP A 9 -18.74 7.74 -25.52
CA ASP A 9 -19.74 7.47 -26.54
C ASP A 9 -21.07 7.00 -25.90
N ASP A 10 -22.17 7.17 -26.64
CA ASP A 10 -23.52 6.86 -26.15
C ASP A 10 -23.69 5.38 -25.76
N GLU A 11 -23.03 4.47 -26.48
CA GLU A 11 -23.13 3.04 -26.22
C GLU A 11 -22.44 2.67 -24.90
N THR A 12 -21.23 3.18 -24.68
CA THR A 12 -20.49 3.01 -23.43
C THR A 12 -21.23 3.62 -22.25
N TYR A 13 -21.78 4.84 -22.41
CA TYR A 13 -22.59 5.47 -21.36
C TYR A 13 -23.82 4.62 -21.01
N ARG A 14 -24.53 4.09 -22.02
CA ARG A 14 -25.70 3.22 -21.81
C ARG A 14 -25.33 1.93 -21.09
N LYS A 15 -24.26 1.25 -21.52
CA LYS A 15 -23.78 0.02 -20.88
C LYS A 15 -23.38 0.27 -19.42
N ALA A 16 -22.69 1.37 -19.14
CA ALA A 16 -22.30 1.75 -17.79
C ALA A 16 -23.52 1.98 -16.88
N ARG A 17 -24.57 2.66 -17.39
CA ARG A 17 -25.84 2.85 -16.65
C ARG A 17 -26.53 1.53 -16.32
N ILE A 18 -26.61 0.61 -17.29
CA ILE A 18 -27.22 -0.71 -17.07
C ILE A 18 -26.43 -1.48 -16.00
N ALA A 19 -25.10 -1.51 -16.11
CA ALA A 19 -24.24 -2.21 -15.17
C ALA A 19 -24.31 -1.63 -13.74
N ALA A 20 -24.51 -0.32 -13.62
CA ALA A 20 -24.70 0.36 -12.34
C ALA A 20 -26.06 0.01 -11.71
N ALA A 21 -27.14 0.05 -12.50
CA ALA A 21 -28.48 -0.31 -12.04
C ALA A 21 -28.57 -1.76 -11.58
N GLN A 22 -27.95 -2.70 -12.29
CA GLN A 22 -27.86 -4.12 -11.89
C GLN A 22 -27.18 -4.35 -10.53
N ARG A 23 -26.42 -3.37 -10.04
CA ARG A 23 -25.64 -3.43 -8.80
C ARG A 23 -26.18 -2.48 -7.73
N ASP A 24 -27.39 -1.94 -7.92
CA ASP A 24 -27.99 -0.91 -7.06
C ASP A 24 -27.03 0.26 -6.77
N ALA A 25 -26.25 0.65 -7.79
CA ALA A 25 -25.19 1.64 -7.68
C ALA A 25 -25.34 2.75 -8.73
N SER A 26 -24.64 3.87 -8.51
CA SER A 26 -24.47 4.91 -9.51
C SER A 26 -23.22 4.66 -10.36
N VAL A 27 -23.17 5.24 -11.57
CA VAL A 27 -21.97 5.19 -12.42
C VAL A 27 -20.77 5.80 -11.68
N SER A 28 -20.97 6.90 -10.96
CA SER A 28 -19.93 7.53 -10.14
C SER A 28 -19.40 6.61 -9.03
N ALA A 29 -20.27 5.77 -8.44
CA ALA A 29 -19.85 4.78 -7.45
C ALA A 29 -19.00 3.66 -8.07
N LEU A 30 -19.36 3.21 -9.28
CA LEU A 30 -18.55 2.24 -10.04
C LEU A 30 -17.17 2.80 -10.38
N VAL A 31 -17.12 4.04 -10.91
CA VAL A 31 -15.86 4.71 -11.24
C VAL A 31 -14.99 4.90 -10.00
N LYS A 32 -15.58 5.35 -8.88
CA LYS A 32 -14.85 5.48 -7.61
C LYS A 32 -14.24 4.15 -7.17
N LYS A 33 -15.00 3.06 -7.22
CA LYS A 33 -14.52 1.73 -6.84
C LYS A 33 -13.35 1.29 -7.73
N TYR A 34 -13.48 1.46 -9.04
CA TYR A 34 -12.43 1.11 -9.99
C TYR A 34 -11.14 1.92 -9.77
N LEU A 35 -11.25 3.24 -9.57
CA LEU A 35 -10.09 4.10 -9.27
C LEU A 35 -9.39 3.69 -7.97
N LEU A 36 -10.13 3.27 -6.95
CA LEU A 36 -9.56 2.74 -5.71
C LEU A 36 -8.82 1.42 -5.95
N THR A 37 -9.36 0.54 -6.79
CA THR A 37 -8.68 -0.71 -7.18
C THR A 37 -7.35 -0.41 -7.87
N LEU A 38 -7.32 0.53 -8.83
CA LEU A 38 -6.08 0.95 -9.50
C LEU A 38 -5.05 1.54 -8.53
N ALA A 39 -5.51 2.32 -7.54
CA ALA A 39 -4.66 2.89 -6.50
C ALA A 39 -4.15 1.84 -5.49
N THR A 40 -4.79 0.68 -5.41
CA THR A 40 -4.39 -0.43 -4.52
C THR A 40 -3.44 -1.39 -5.25
N GLU A 41 -3.67 -1.62 -6.54
CA GLU A 41 -2.79 -2.44 -7.40
C GLU A 41 -1.47 -1.74 -7.71
N THR A 42 -1.45 -0.41 -7.69
CA THR A 42 -0.22 0.36 -7.65
C THR A 42 0.23 0.43 -6.20
N PRO A 43 1.24 -0.33 -5.74
CA PRO A 43 1.79 -0.07 -4.42
C PRO A 43 2.18 1.41 -4.39
N ALA A 44 1.65 2.16 -3.42
CA ALA A 44 2.10 3.52 -3.16
C ALA A 44 3.64 3.49 -3.19
N PRO A 45 4.31 4.47 -3.82
CA PRO A 45 5.77 4.48 -3.86
C PRO A 45 6.27 4.27 -2.43
N ARG A 46 6.91 3.12 -2.19
CA ARG A 46 7.31 2.74 -0.84
C ARG A 46 8.30 3.78 -0.37
N ASP A 47 7.95 4.47 0.70
CA ASP A 47 8.93 5.28 1.40
C ASP A 47 9.81 4.33 2.21
N LEU A 48 10.81 3.76 1.53
CA LEU A 48 11.74 2.79 2.10
C LEU A 48 12.45 3.34 3.34
N LYS A 49 12.60 4.67 3.45
CA LYS A 49 13.19 5.30 4.64
C LYS A 49 12.24 5.22 5.83
N GLN A 50 10.97 5.61 5.64
CA GLN A 50 9.96 5.51 6.70
C GLN A 50 9.75 4.06 7.13
N GLU A 51 9.70 3.12 6.18
CA GLU A 51 9.56 1.70 6.50
C GLU A 51 10.77 1.15 7.29
N GLN A 52 11.99 1.55 6.90
CA GLN A 52 13.20 1.19 7.64
C GLN A 52 13.16 1.74 9.06
N GLU A 53 12.78 3.01 9.23
CA GLU A 53 12.72 3.67 10.54
C GLU A 53 11.70 2.99 11.47
N ILE A 54 10.51 2.68 10.96
CA ILE A 54 9.48 1.92 11.70
C ILE A 54 10.01 0.53 12.11
N LEU A 55 10.69 -0.16 11.20
CA LEU A 55 11.22 -1.49 11.46
C LEU A 55 12.31 -1.45 12.52
N LEU A 56 13.27 -0.52 12.42
CA LEU A 56 14.34 -0.34 13.39
C LEU A 56 13.79 0.03 14.78
N ASP A 57 12.83 0.96 14.86
CA ASP A 57 12.17 1.32 16.11
C ASP A 57 11.44 0.12 16.73
N SER A 58 10.75 -0.69 15.92
CA SER A 58 10.08 -1.91 16.41
C SER A 58 11.06 -2.95 16.96
N LEU A 59 12.23 -3.10 16.35
CA LEU A 59 13.28 -4.00 16.81
C LEU A 59 13.90 -3.52 18.13
N TRP A 60 14.16 -2.21 18.24
CA TRP A 60 14.72 -1.61 19.46
C TRP A 60 13.75 -1.69 20.64
N ARG A 61 12.45 -1.49 20.42
CA ARG A 61 11.44 -1.72 21.47
C ARG A 61 11.35 -3.17 21.92
N ARG A 62 11.49 -4.12 20.98
CA ARG A 62 11.39 -5.56 21.27
C ARG A 62 12.66 -6.09 21.95
N HIS A 63 13.81 -5.53 21.60
CA HIS A 63 15.12 -5.95 22.08
C HIS A 63 15.93 -4.75 22.60
N PRO A 64 15.55 -4.19 23.76
CA PRO A 64 16.30 -3.11 24.40
C PRO A 64 17.66 -3.64 24.87
N GLY A 65 18.68 -3.52 24.02
CA GLY A 65 20.00 -4.12 24.21
C GLY A 65 20.57 -4.73 22.93
N PHE A 66 19.80 -4.84 21.85
CA PHE A 66 20.33 -5.23 20.55
C PHE A 66 21.13 -4.07 19.94
N THR A 67 22.39 -3.95 20.36
CA THR A 67 23.33 -2.94 19.86
C THR A 67 24.41 -3.62 19.04
N SER A 68 24.80 -3.02 17.91
CA SER A 68 25.91 -3.54 17.12
C SER A 68 27.25 -3.54 17.87
N ALA A 69 27.35 -2.79 18.97
CA ALA A 69 28.55 -2.74 19.82
C ALA A 69 28.71 -3.99 20.69
N GLU A 70 27.63 -4.75 20.90
CA GLU A 70 27.66 -6.03 21.64
C GLU A 70 27.85 -7.25 20.71
N ASN A 71 27.98 -7.02 19.40
CA ASN A 71 28.28 -8.09 18.46
C ASN A 71 29.66 -8.69 18.79
N LEU A 72 29.68 -9.99 19.07
CA LEU A 72 30.93 -10.73 19.24
C LEU A 72 31.78 -10.60 17.98
N SER A 73 33.09 -10.39 18.16
CA SER A 73 34.03 -10.47 17.06
C SER A 73 34.03 -11.89 16.48
N ARG A 74 34.40 -12.00 15.21
CA ARG A 74 34.46 -13.30 14.51
C ARG A 74 35.29 -14.32 15.30
N ASP A 75 36.40 -13.88 15.88
CA ASP A 75 37.29 -14.74 16.65
C ASP A 75 36.66 -15.17 17.99
N ALA A 76 35.96 -14.26 18.68
CA ALA A 76 35.25 -14.56 19.93
C ALA A 76 34.07 -15.54 19.76
N ILE A 77 33.51 -15.67 18.55
CA ILE A 77 32.49 -16.68 18.23
C ILE A 77 33.11 -18.08 18.16
N HIS A 78 34.32 -18.19 17.60
CA HIS A 78 35.00 -19.47 17.43
C HIS A 78 35.53 -20.06 18.75
N GLU A 79 35.80 -19.24 19.76
CA GLU A 79 36.21 -19.67 21.10
C GLU A 79 35.07 -20.23 21.97
N ARG A 80 33.82 -20.14 21.51
CA ARG A 80 32.63 -20.63 22.24
C ARG A 80 32.21 -22.07 21.91
N SER A 81 32.90 -22.74 20.98
CA SER A 81 32.70 -24.16 20.64
C SER A 81 33.65 -25.06 21.43
#